data_AF-A0A7Z7YSC3-F1
#
_entry.id   AF-A0A7Z7YSC3-F1
#
_cell.length_a   1.000
_cell.length_b   1.000
_cell.length_c   1.000
_cell.angle_alpha   90.00
_cell.angle_beta   90.00
_cell.angle_gamma   90.00
#
_symmetry.space_group_name_H-M   'P 1'
#
loop_
_entity.id
_entity.type
_entity.pdbx_description
1 polymer ?
#
loop_
_entity_poly.entity_id
_entity_poly.type
_entity_poly.pdbx_seq_one_letter_code
_entity_poly.pdbx_strand_id
1 'polypeptide(L)'
;WTKRLNLSDDEVYLQYANYVFDASATDFYCSLLNGYPLVIATSVERTNTDLLEKLISQENITIASIPLQVYNVMHHFYIPKVITGGATSTPAFVQHISKHCDMYVNAYGPSENTVITSCWIYEKGDA
;
A
#
# COMPACT_ATOMS: atom_id res chain seq x y z
N TRP A 1 -12.91 -1.99 5.72
CA TRP A 1 -11.70 -2.09 4.88
C TRP A 1 -11.86 -3.14 3.79
N THR A 2 -12.11 -4.41 4.10
CA THR A 2 -12.32 -5.52 3.13
C THR A 2 -13.20 -5.17 1.91
N LYS A 3 -14.42 -4.65 2.15
CA LYS A 3 -15.33 -4.24 1.05
C LYS A 3 -14.79 -3.07 0.21
N ARG A 4 -13.96 -2.19 0.79
CA ARG A 4 -13.41 -1.02 0.08
C ARG A 4 -12.28 -1.40 -0.87
N LEU A 5 -11.49 -2.39 -0.48
CA LEU A 5 -10.39 -2.89 -1.30
C LEU A 5 -10.83 -3.97 -2.30
N ASN A 6 -12.10 -4.37 -2.29
CA ASN A 6 -12.62 -5.46 -3.14
C ASN A 6 -11.69 -6.69 -3.11
N LEU A 7 -11.42 -7.21 -1.90
CA LEU A 7 -10.45 -8.31 -1.72
C LEU A 7 -10.88 -9.56 -2.49
N SER A 8 -9.93 -10.18 -3.19
CA SER A 8 -10.06 -11.48 -3.88
C SER A 8 -9.51 -12.63 -3.03
N ASP A 9 -9.60 -13.87 -3.51
CA ASP A 9 -9.12 -15.04 -2.77
C ASP A 9 -7.58 -15.17 -2.73
N ASP A 10 -6.87 -14.40 -3.56
CA ASP A 10 -5.43 -14.52 -3.84
C ASP A 10 -4.62 -13.28 -3.42
N GLU A 11 -5.04 -12.57 -2.37
CA GLU A 11 -4.30 -11.41 -1.89
C GLU A 11 -2.99 -11.78 -1.19
N VAL A 12 -1.96 -10.97 -1.42
CA VAL A 12 -0.67 -11.01 -0.71
C VAL A 12 -0.37 -9.61 -0.18
N TYR A 13 -0.33 -9.48 1.15
CA TYR A 13 -0.07 -8.20 1.81
C TYR A 13 1.42 -8.00 2.04
N LEU A 14 1.90 -6.77 1.80
CA LEU A 14 3.21 -6.33 2.26
C LEU A 14 3.10 -5.62 3.61
N GLN A 15 3.83 -6.11 4.60
CA GLN A 15 4.10 -5.40 5.85
C GLN A 15 5.30 -4.46 5.63
N TYR A 16 5.01 -3.19 5.36
CA TYR A 16 6.03 -2.17 5.09
C TYR A 16 6.25 -1.24 6.27
N ALA A 17 5.20 -0.76 6.93
CA ALA A 17 5.38 0.27 7.95
C ALA A 17 6.20 -0.26 9.15
N ASN A 18 7.08 0.56 9.73
CA ASN A 18 7.69 0.17 11.01
C ASN A 18 6.56 -0.01 12.05
N TYR A 19 6.65 -1.05 12.89
CA TYR A 19 5.61 -1.42 13.86
C TYR A 19 5.33 -0.34 14.92
N VAL A 20 6.21 0.65 15.06
CA VAL A 20 5.99 1.84 15.90
C VAL A 20 5.01 2.84 15.27
N PHE A 21 4.79 2.77 13.95
CA PHE A 21 3.74 3.53 13.28
C PHE A 21 2.46 2.71 13.23
N ASP A 22 1.35 3.35 13.54
CA ASP A 22 0.00 2.79 13.56
C ASP A 22 -0.43 2.19 12.21
N ALA A 23 0.08 2.72 11.08
CA ALA A 23 -0.12 2.16 9.74
C ALA A 23 0.19 0.66 9.66
N SER A 24 1.18 0.18 10.42
CA SER A 24 1.55 -1.25 10.48
C SER A 24 0.40 -2.14 10.97
N ALA A 25 -0.51 -1.62 11.80
CA ALA A 25 -1.67 -2.36 12.28
C ALA A 25 -2.58 -2.77 11.11
N THR A 26 -2.71 -1.95 10.07
CA THR A 26 -3.50 -2.30 8.89
C THR A 26 -2.86 -3.48 8.16
N ASP A 27 -1.54 -3.47 7.94
CA ASP A 27 -0.82 -4.57 7.30
C ASP A 27 -1.04 -5.89 8.04
N PHE A 28 -0.80 -5.90 9.36
CA PHE A 28 -0.93 -7.12 10.19
C PHE A 28 -2.37 -7.63 10.24
N TYR A 29 -3.31 -6.79 10.70
CA TYR A 29 -4.65 -7.26 11.01
C TYR A 29 -5.47 -7.51 9.75
N CYS A 30 -5.30 -6.72 8.68
CA CYS A 30 -6.06 -6.95 7.46
C CYS A 30 -5.61 -8.23 6.76
N SER A 31 -4.32 -8.56 6.78
CA SER A 31 -3.84 -9.82 6.25
C SER A 31 -4.32 -11.01 7.10
N LEU A 32 -3.96 -11.01 8.39
CA LEU A 32 -4.16 -12.17 9.26
C LEU A 32 -5.64 -12.49 9.54
N LEU A 33 -6.50 -11.48 9.68
CA LEU A 33 -7.92 -11.70 9.93
C LEU A 33 -8.69 -12.17 8.69
N ASN A 34 -8.14 -11.99 7.49
CA ASN A 34 -8.74 -12.49 6.25
C ASN A 34 -8.01 -13.74 5.71
N GLY A 35 -6.99 -14.25 6.41
CA GLY A 35 -6.28 -15.48 6.04
C GLY A 35 -5.27 -15.33 4.91
N TYR A 36 -4.85 -14.10 4.57
CA TYR A 36 -3.90 -13.85 3.50
C TYR A 36 -2.44 -13.94 3.96
N PRO A 37 -1.51 -14.35 3.07
CA PRO A 37 -0.08 -14.24 3.31
C PRO A 37 0.35 -12.79 3.62
N LEU A 38 1.21 -12.66 4.63
CA LEU A 38 1.85 -11.40 5.02
C LEU A 38 3.36 -11.48 4.81
N VAL A 39 3.87 -10.75 3.84
CA VAL A 39 5.30 -10.65 3.53
C VAL A 39 5.89 -9.48 4.32
N ILE A 40 6.92 -9.74 5.12
CA ILE A 40 7.52 -8.73 5.99
C ILE A 40 8.79 -8.19 5.36
N ALA A 41 8.76 -6.92 4.94
CA ALA A 41 9.96 -6.25 4.45
C ALA A 41 10.97 -6.08 5.59
N THR A 42 12.22 -6.46 5.35
CA THR A 42 13.33 -6.22 6.26
C THR A 42 13.62 -4.72 6.40
N SER A 43 14.39 -4.35 7.43
CA SER A 43 14.84 -2.96 7.58
C SER A 43 15.66 -2.45 6.39
N VAL A 44 16.38 -3.33 5.71
CA VAL A 44 17.20 -3.01 4.54
C VAL A 44 16.33 -2.83 3.30
N GLU A 45 15.36 -3.72 3.07
CA GLU A 45 14.42 -3.60 1.94
C GLU A 45 13.57 -2.33 2.07
N ARG A 46 13.14 -1.95 3.28
CA ARG A 46 12.33 -0.74 3.47
C ARG A 46 13.01 0.56 3.05
N THR A 47 14.34 0.63 3.13
CA THR A 47 15.13 1.83 2.85
C THR A 47 15.86 1.79 1.52
N ASN A 48 15.79 0.67 0.80
CA ASN A 48 16.40 0.49 -0.52
C ASN A 48 15.30 0.13 -1.53
N THR A 49 14.99 1.07 -2.41
CA THR A 49 13.91 0.95 -3.41
C THR A 49 14.11 -0.22 -4.35
N ASP A 50 15.35 -0.47 -4.80
CA ASP A 50 15.63 -1.58 -5.73
C ASP A 50 15.36 -2.93 -5.06
N LEU A 51 15.74 -3.08 -3.79
CA LEU A 51 15.44 -4.28 -3.01
C LEU A 51 13.95 -4.41 -2.71
N LEU A 52 13.26 -3.30 -2.45
CA LEU A 52 11.81 -3.29 -2.23
C LEU A 52 11.04 -3.71 -3.49
N GLU A 53 11.40 -3.16 -4.66
CA GLU A 53 10.81 -3.54 -5.95
C GLU A 53 11.04 -5.01 -6.27
N LYS A 54 12.24 -5.50 -5.98
CA LYS A 54 12.56 -6.91 -6.11
C LYS A 54 11.69 -7.77 -5.19
N LEU A 55 11.54 -7.41 -3.91
CA LEU A 55 10.66 -8.12 -2.98
C LEU A 55 9.20 -8.12 -3.48
N ILE A 56 8.70 -6.97 -3.91
CA ILE A 56 7.32 -6.81 -4.43
C ILE A 56 7.06 -7.78 -5.58
N SER A 57 7.98 -7.85 -6.54
CA SER A 57 7.85 -8.72 -7.70
C SER A 57 8.06 -10.21 -7.38
N GLN A 58 9.02 -10.55 -6.52
CA GLN A 58 9.33 -11.94 -6.16
C GLN A 58 8.20 -12.60 -5.38
N GLU A 59 7.57 -11.86 -4.46
CA GLU A 59 6.53 -12.37 -3.58
C GLU A 59 5.11 -12.13 -4.12
N ASN A 60 4.98 -11.55 -5.33
CA ASN A 60 3.70 -11.23 -5.98
C ASN A 60 2.76 -10.39 -5.09
N ILE A 61 3.30 -9.32 -4.48
CA ILE A 61 2.54 -8.45 -3.59
C ILE A 61 1.33 -7.85 -4.32
N THR A 62 0.13 -8.05 -3.78
CA THR A 62 -1.11 -7.53 -4.37
C THR A 62 -1.59 -6.25 -3.68
N ILE A 63 -1.28 -6.08 -2.39
CA ILE A 63 -1.70 -4.94 -1.57
C ILE A 63 -0.52 -4.41 -0.75
N ALA A 64 -0.27 -3.10 -0.83
CA ALA A 64 0.75 -2.45 -0.02
C ALA A 64 0.33 -1.05 0.43
N SER A 65 0.64 -0.73 1.68
CA SER A 65 0.54 0.61 2.24
C SER A 65 1.94 1.20 2.46
N ILE A 66 2.38 2.03 1.52
CA ILE A 66 3.74 2.62 1.52
C ILE A 66 3.60 4.15 1.46
N PRO A 67 4.46 4.93 2.15
CA PRO A 67 4.46 6.38 2.02
C PRO A 67 4.63 6.84 0.57
N LEU A 68 3.87 7.87 0.18
CA LEU A 68 3.86 8.45 -1.17
C LEU A 68 5.28 8.79 -1.67
N GLN A 69 6.15 9.30 -0.79
CA GLN A 69 7.51 9.70 -1.12
C GLN A 69 8.38 8.54 -1.57
N VAL A 70 8.11 7.33 -1.08
CA VAL A 70 8.83 6.11 -1.50
C VAL A 70 8.39 5.72 -2.91
N TYR A 71 7.09 5.77 -3.21
CA TYR A 71 6.60 5.53 -4.57
C TYR A 71 7.20 6.50 -5.60
N ASN A 72 7.43 7.76 -5.24
CA ASN A 72 8.05 8.75 -6.15
C ASN A 72 9.46 8.38 -6.61
N VAL A 73 10.17 7.55 -5.85
CA VAL A 73 11.54 7.11 -6.17
C VAL A 73 11.61 5.65 -6.61
N MET A 74 10.46 4.98 -6.70
CA MET A 74 10.32 3.68 -7.32
C MET A 74 9.97 3.84 -8.81
N HIS A 75 10.44 2.93 -9.64
CA HIS A 75 10.33 2.96 -11.09
C HIS A 75 9.84 1.63 -11.69
N HIS A 76 10.19 0.49 -11.08
CA HIS A 76 9.91 -0.83 -11.65
C HIS A 76 9.05 -1.68 -10.71
N PHE A 77 7.84 -1.21 -10.44
CA PHE A 77 6.87 -1.92 -9.61
C PHE A 77 5.48 -1.94 -10.25
N TYR A 78 4.72 -2.95 -9.87
CA TYR A 78 3.28 -3.01 -10.07
C TYR A 78 2.65 -3.65 -8.84
N ILE A 79 1.69 -2.97 -8.23
CA ILE A 79 0.93 -3.47 -7.08
C ILE A 79 -0.54 -3.19 -7.39
N PRO A 80 -1.39 -4.21 -7.61
CA PRO A 80 -2.80 -4.05 -7.92
C PRO A 80 -3.54 -3.03 -7.04
N LYS A 81 -3.32 -3.06 -5.71
CA LYS A 81 -3.96 -2.15 -4.75
C LYS A 81 -2.91 -1.38 -3.95
N VAL A 82 -2.72 -0.12 -4.29
CA VAL A 82 -1.79 0.79 -3.61
C VAL A 82 -2.54 1.66 -2.62
N ILE A 83 -2.05 1.72 -1.38
CA ILE A 83 -2.55 2.63 -0.35
C ILE A 83 -1.42 3.59 0.04
N THR A 84 -1.75 4.88 0.14
CA THR A 84 -0.86 5.89 0.74
C THR A 84 -1.62 6.68 1.78
N GLY A 85 -0.93 7.15 2.81
CA GLY A 85 -1.48 8.10 3.77
C GLY A 85 -0.39 8.90 4.48
N GLY A 86 -0.80 9.91 5.25
CA GLY A 86 0.12 10.77 6.02
C GLY A 86 0.82 11.86 5.19
N ALA A 87 0.52 11.98 3.90
CA ALA A 87 1.03 13.03 3.02
C ALA A 87 -0.03 13.43 1.99
N THR A 88 0.08 14.66 1.46
CA THR A 88 -0.84 15.17 0.44
C THR A 88 -0.63 14.46 -0.89
N SER A 89 -1.66 13.76 -1.37
CA SER A 89 -1.72 13.24 -2.74
C SER A 89 -2.08 14.36 -3.72
N THR A 90 -1.29 14.51 -4.78
CA THR A 90 -1.49 15.53 -5.82
C THR A 90 -2.01 14.90 -7.11
N PRO A 91 -2.68 15.63 -8.01
CA PRO A 91 -3.09 15.10 -9.31
C PRO A 91 -1.92 14.50 -10.12
N ALA A 92 -0.72 15.10 -10.03
CA ALA A 92 0.48 14.58 -10.68
C ALA A 92 0.90 13.22 -10.09
N PHE A 93 0.80 13.05 -8.77
CA PHE A 93 1.06 11.76 -8.14
C PHE A 93 0.02 10.71 -8.56
N VAL A 94 -1.27 11.08 -8.58
CA VAL A 94 -2.35 10.17 -9.03
C VAL A 94 -2.08 9.67 -10.46
N GLN A 95 -1.70 10.56 -11.38
CA GLN A 95 -1.34 10.18 -12.76
C GLN A 95 -0.09 9.30 -12.85
N HIS A 96 0.84 9.46 -11.91
CA HIS A 96 2.03 8.62 -11.84
C HIS A 96 1.66 7.23 -11.30
N ILE A 97 1.04 7.16 -10.13
CA ILE A 97 0.74 5.90 -9.45
C ILE A 97 -0.28 5.05 -10.20
N SER A 98 -1.20 5.66 -10.97
CA SER A 98 -2.18 4.94 -11.80
C SER A 98 -1.56 4.08 -12.90
N LYS A 99 -0.26 4.29 -13.22
CA LYS A 99 0.49 3.44 -14.16
C LYS A 99 0.99 2.15 -13.51
N HIS A 100 0.97 2.09 -12.19
CA HIS A 100 1.59 1.03 -11.37
C HIS A 100 0.58 0.26 -10.50
N CYS A 101 -0.72 0.54 -10.63
CA CYS A 101 -1.79 -0.12 -9.89
C CYS A 101 -3.11 -0.14 -10.67
N ASP A 102 -4.04 -0.99 -10.23
CA ASP A 102 -5.43 -0.98 -10.72
C ASP A 102 -6.33 -0.15 -9.79
N MET A 103 -6.00 -0.08 -8.51
CA MET A 103 -6.70 0.71 -7.49
C MET A 103 -5.68 1.50 -6.66
N TYR A 104 -5.93 2.81 -6.52
CA TYR A 104 -5.17 3.67 -5.63
C TYR A 104 -6.08 4.24 -4.53
N VAL A 105 -5.66 4.08 -3.27
CA VAL A 105 -6.35 4.60 -2.09
C VAL A 105 -5.53 5.72 -1.48
N ASN A 106 -6.05 6.95 -1.57
CA ASN A 106 -5.55 8.09 -0.80
C ASN A 106 -6.24 8.09 0.57
N ALA A 107 -5.55 7.59 1.59
CA ALA A 107 -6.04 7.46 2.95
C ALA A 107 -5.60 8.63 3.85
N TYR A 108 -6.46 9.01 4.78
CA TYR A 108 -6.18 10.01 5.80
C TYR A 108 -6.74 9.56 7.15
N GLY A 109 -5.95 9.72 8.19
CA GLY A 109 -6.38 9.57 9.58
C GLY A 109 -5.26 9.96 10.54
N PRO A 110 -5.56 10.69 11.63
CA PRO A 110 -4.62 10.84 12.73
C PRO A 110 -4.57 9.56 13.57
N SER A 111 -3.47 9.33 14.28
CA SER A 111 -3.30 8.13 15.12
C SER A 111 -4.35 8.03 16.22
N GLU A 112 -4.80 9.16 16.75
CA GLU A 112 -5.86 9.28 17.75
C GLU A 112 -7.21 8.74 17.26
N ASN A 113 -7.40 8.63 15.94
CA ASN A 113 -8.62 8.08 15.34
C ASN A 113 -8.39 6.76 14.60
N THR A 114 -7.38 5.99 15.02
CA THR A 114 -7.09 4.62 14.56
C THR A 114 -6.77 4.55 13.06
N VAL A 115 -5.57 4.98 12.70
CA VAL A 115 -4.93 4.82 11.38
C VAL A 115 -5.63 5.56 10.22
N ILE A 116 -6.84 5.15 9.82
CA ILE A 116 -7.55 5.68 8.64
C ILE A 116 -8.97 6.10 9.04
N THR A 117 -9.26 7.39 8.94
CA THR A 117 -10.57 8.00 9.18
C THR A 117 -11.39 8.15 7.90
N SER A 118 -10.73 8.56 6.82
CA SER A 118 -11.35 8.80 5.53
C SER A 118 -10.43 8.35 4.41
N CYS A 119 -11.00 8.00 3.27
CA CYS A 119 -10.23 7.67 2.09
C CYS A 119 -10.95 8.13 0.82
N TRP A 120 -10.16 8.44 -0.20
CA TRP A 120 -10.61 8.58 -1.58
C TRP A 120 -10.00 7.45 -2.40
N ILE A 121 -10.76 6.88 -3.33
CA ILE A 121 -10.38 5.73 -4.14
C ILE A 121 -10.41 6.15 -5.60
N TYR A 122 -9.35 5.80 -6.31
CA TYR A 122 -9.25 5.83 -7.76
C TYR A 122 -9.23 4.38 -8.27
N GLU A 123 -10.08 4.07 -9.24
CA GLU A 123 -10.05 2.81 -9.97
C GLU A 123 -9.63 3.06 -11.43
N LYS A 124 -8.82 2.14 -11.96
CA LYS A 124 -8.36 2.20 -13.34
C LYS A 124 -9.55 2.06 -14.30
N GLY A 125 -9.86 3.16 -14.98
CA GLY A 125 -11.05 3.28 -15.81
C GLY A 125 -11.90 4.50 -15.47
N ASP A 126 -11.67 5.13 -14.31
CA ASP A 126 -12.36 6.36 -13.86
C ASP A 126 -11.96 7.64 -14.64
N ALA A 127 -11.56 7.53 -15.91
CA ALA A 127 -11.16 8.66 -16.76
C ALA A 127 -12.37 9.41 -17.35
#